data_AF-A0A554LBB9-F1
#
_entry.id   AF-A0A554LBB9-F1
#
_cell.length_a   1.000
_cell.length_b   1.000
_cell.length_c   1.000
_cell.angle_alpha   90.00
_cell.angle_beta   90.00
_cell.angle_gamma   90.00
#
_symmetry.space_group_name_H-M   'P 1'
#
loop_
_entity.id
_entity.type
_entity.pdbx_description
1 polymer ?
#
loop_
_entity_poly.entity_id
_entity_poly.type
_entity_poly.pdbx_seq_one_letter_code
_entity_poly.pdbx_strand_id
1 'polypeptide(L)'
;MESPRLNLTSPKGQEMALTTFSNILETLSTELLGNKNEVASSFRHRQLTPLGVELSQALGRIELLEEQVEKFRRDLVSRDKLIVYLRGLYEQATRESDLLHTELGKTQARLKETEVNLSTQRSENANLRVEVGSLRARNAELSSTRASTQTPHEYYTLLGIDPKALKDLSEEDIQRVLLSMYRAFSLIYHPDKGGDSRKMKLINTAYEALKDPLKRPRF
;
A
#
# COMPACT_ATOMS: atom_id res chain seq x y z
N MET A 1 33.76 31.11 54.69
CA MET A 1 32.58 31.15 53.80
C MET A 1 32.96 30.42 52.54
N GLU A 2 32.33 29.27 52.27
CA GLU A 2 32.60 28.49 51.06
C GLU A 2 31.96 29.17 49.85
N SER A 3 32.76 29.50 48.84
CA SER A 3 32.25 30.02 47.57
C SER A 3 31.39 28.97 46.89
N PRO A 4 30.18 29.31 46.41
CA PRO A 4 29.30 28.36 45.75
C PRO A 4 30.00 27.76 44.52
N ARG A 5 30.18 26.44 44.52
CA ARG A 5 30.74 25.71 43.37
C ARG A 5 29.71 25.70 42.25
N LEU A 6 29.96 26.48 41.20
CA LEU A 6 29.10 26.52 40.01
C LEU A 6 29.13 25.18 39.28
N ASN A 7 27.97 24.56 39.10
CA ASN A 7 27.84 23.32 38.34
C ASN A 7 27.82 23.62 36.83
N LEU A 8 29.00 23.61 36.21
CA LEU A 8 29.23 23.91 34.80
C LEU A 8 28.69 22.86 33.82
N THR A 9 28.10 21.76 34.29
CA THR A 9 27.51 20.73 33.42
C THR A 9 26.07 21.02 33.02
N SER A 10 25.40 21.96 33.71
CA SER A 10 24.04 22.37 33.37
C SER A 10 24.04 23.68 32.55
N PRO A 11 23.12 23.85 31.58
CA PRO A 11 23.02 25.09 30.79
C PRO A 11 22.88 26.35 31.67
N LYS A 12 22.08 26.24 32.74
CA LYS A 12 21.86 27.33 33.72
C LYS A 12 23.12 27.67 34.54
N GLY A 13 23.96 26.67 34.82
CA GLY A 13 25.23 26.87 35.49
C GLY A 13 26.30 27.51 34.58
N GLN A 14 26.28 27.19 33.29
CA GLN A 14 27.14 27.83 32.28
C GLN A 14 26.75 29.30 32.07
N GLU A 15 25.45 29.61 32.00
CA GLU A 15 24.94 30.97 31.87
C GLU A 15 25.32 31.85 33.08
N MET A 16 25.14 31.36 34.31
CA MET A 16 25.58 32.10 35.52
C MET A 16 27.09 32.33 35.56
N ALA A 17 27.89 31.36 35.12
CA ALA A 17 29.34 31.51 35.08
C ALA A 17 29.77 32.59 34.08
N LEU A 18 29.14 32.65 32.90
CA LEU A 18 29.40 33.67 31.88
C LEU A 18 29.00 35.07 32.34
N THR A 19 27.85 35.21 33.03
CA THR A 19 27.40 36.49 33.59
C THR A 19 28.35 36.97 34.68
N THR A 20 28.77 36.08 35.58
CA THR A 20 29.71 36.43 36.66
C THR A 20 31.07 36.82 36.10
N PHE A 21 31.57 36.09 35.09
CA PHE A 21 32.81 36.40 34.42
C PHE A 21 32.74 37.73 33.66
N SER A 22 31.62 38.02 32.97
CA SER A 22 31.42 39.31 32.29
C SER A 22 31.41 40.47 33.27
N ASN A 23 30.73 40.35 34.41
CA ASN A 23 30.70 41.41 35.44
C ASN A 23 32.09 41.65 36.04
N ILE A 24 32.88 40.59 36.26
CA ILE A 24 34.27 40.72 36.74
C ILE A 24 35.13 41.43 35.68
N LEU A 25 35.01 41.06 34.41
CA LEU A 25 35.73 41.72 33.33
C LEU A 25 35.33 43.19 33.16
N GLU A 26 34.06 43.53 33.32
CA GLU A 26 33.57 44.90 33.23
C GLU A 26 34.06 45.75 34.41
N THR A 27 34.12 45.17 35.62
CA THR A 27 34.67 45.83 36.81
C THR A 27 36.18 46.06 36.66
N LEU A 28 36.92 45.06 36.20
CA LEU A 28 38.36 45.18 35.94
C LEU A 28 38.63 46.17 34.79
N SER A 29 37.82 46.15 33.75
CA SER A 29 37.89 47.07 32.62
C SER A 29 37.66 48.52 33.07
N THR A 30 36.65 48.78 33.90
CA THR A 30 36.37 50.13 34.41
C THR A 30 37.45 50.65 35.37
N GLU A 31 37.99 49.80 36.26
CA GLU A 31 39.13 50.15 37.12
C GLU A 31 40.42 50.41 36.32
N LEU A 32 40.70 49.61 35.29
CA LEU A 32 41.92 49.73 34.48
C LEU A 32 41.84 50.82 33.39
N LEU A 33 40.68 51.00 32.75
CA LEU A 33 40.47 52.01 31.70
C LEU A 33 40.17 53.40 32.26
N GLY A 34 39.53 53.50 33.43
CA GLY A 34 39.33 54.77 34.13
C GLY A 34 40.64 55.53 34.40
N ASN A 35 41.74 54.79 34.51
CA ASN A 35 43.09 55.32 34.74
C ASN A 35 43.97 55.38 33.48
N LYS A 36 43.55 54.82 32.33
CA LYS A 36 44.39 54.68 31.13
C LYS A 36 44.80 56.04 30.53
N ASN A 37 43.90 57.02 30.53
CA ASN A 37 44.15 58.33 29.91
C ASN A 37 44.98 59.28 30.80
N GLU A 38 44.85 59.20 32.13
CA GLU A 38 45.69 59.96 33.08
C GLU A 38 47.11 59.38 33.20
N VAL A 39 47.23 58.05 33.19
CA VAL A 39 48.54 57.38 33.30
C VAL A 39 49.33 57.46 31.98
N ALA A 40 48.66 57.30 30.82
CA ALA A 40 49.32 57.38 29.52
C ALA A 40 49.77 58.79 29.12
N SER A 41 49.11 59.85 29.64
CA SER A 41 49.55 61.23 29.46
C SER A 41 50.73 61.59 30.37
N SER A 42 50.80 61.01 31.57
CA SER A 42 51.89 61.22 32.53
C SER A 42 53.21 60.53 32.13
N PHE A 43 53.16 59.45 31.36
CA PHE A 43 54.33 58.62 31.04
C PHE A 43 55.14 59.04 29.79
N ARG A 44 54.65 59.97 28.94
CA ARG A 44 55.34 60.34 27.69
C ARG A 44 56.62 61.17 27.87
N HIS A 45 56.93 61.64 29.08
CA HIS A 45 58.04 62.59 29.30
C HIS A 45 59.06 62.21 30.40
N ARG A 46 59.06 60.98 30.93
CA ARG A 46 60.10 60.54 31.87
C ARG A 46 60.61 59.14 31.53
N GLN A 47 61.92 58.95 31.64
CA GLN A 47 62.57 57.65 31.49
C GLN A 47 61.83 56.63 32.39
N LEU A 48 61.41 55.52 31.78
CA LEU A 48 60.58 54.50 32.43
C LEU A 48 61.28 53.98 33.69
N THR A 49 60.67 54.21 34.85
CA THR A 49 61.04 53.50 36.08
C THR A 49 60.80 52.00 35.89
N PRO A 50 61.42 51.12 36.69
CA PRO A 50 61.15 49.67 36.65
C PRO A 50 59.65 49.33 36.65
N LEU A 51 58.86 50.14 37.36
CA LEU A 51 57.40 50.05 37.42
C LEU A 51 56.71 50.27 36.06
N GLY A 52 57.24 51.16 35.21
CA GLY A 52 56.69 51.40 33.87
C GLY A 52 56.91 50.25 32.90
N VAL A 53 58.02 49.50 33.06
CA VAL A 53 58.28 48.28 32.29
C VAL A 53 57.31 47.17 32.70
N GLU A 54 57.09 46.99 34.01
CA GLU A 54 56.11 46.03 34.52
C GLU A 54 54.69 46.35 34.04
N LEU A 55 54.31 47.62 34.04
CA LEU A 55 52.99 48.06 33.59
C LEU A 55 52.79 47.87 32.07
N SER A 56 53.82 48.14 31.27
CA SER A 56 53.79 47.84 29.82
C SER A 56 53.70 46.34 29.54
N GLN A 57 54.40 45.50 30.31
CA GLN A 57 54.31 44.05 30.19
C GLN A 57 52.93 43.54 30.63
N ALA A 58 52.35 44.11 31.68
CA ALA A 58 51.00 43.79 32.14
C ALA A 58 49.94 44.15 31.08
N LEU A 59 50.06 45.32 30.46
CA LEU A 59 49.18 45.74 29.36
C LEU A 59 49.27 44.80 28.15
N GLY A 60 50.48 44.38 27.75
CA GLY A 60 50.65 43.41 26.67
C GLY A 60 50.06 42.02 26.98
N ARG A 61 50.09 41.59 28.25
CA ARG A 61 49.40 40.35 28.68
C ARG A 61 47.88 40.48 28.62
N ILE A 62 47.33 41.67 28.91
CA ILE A 62 45.89 41.93 28.81
C ILE A 62 45.44 41.88 27.35
N GLU A 63 46.16 42.52 26.43
CA GLU A 63 45.83 42.48 24.99
C GLU A 63 45.83 41.05 24.43
N LEU A 64 46.81 40.23 24.82
CA LEU A 64 46.85 38.82 24.43
C LEU A 64 45.66 38.01 24.97
N LEU A 65 45.22 38.29 26.20
CA LEU A 65 44.03 37.65 26.79
C LEU A 65 42.74 38.10 26.08
N GLU A 66 42.63 39.38 25.72
CA GLU A 66 41.48 39.89 24.95
C GLU A 66 41.37 39.19 23.58
N GLU A 67 42.49 38.99 22.88
CA GLU A 67 42.51 38.27 21.60
C GLU A 67 42.08 36.80 21.77
N GLN A 68 42.54 36.13 22.83
CA GLN A 68 42.16 34.76 23.15
C GLN A 68 40.66 34.63 23.48
N VAL A 69 40.10 35.59 24.23
CA VAL A 69 38.67 35.64 24.55
C VAL A 69 37.84 35.84 23.29
N GLU A 70 38.23 36.74 22.40
CA GLU A 70 37.50 36.96 21.14
C GLU A 70 37.59 35.75 20.18
N LYS A 71 38.72 35.04 20.16
CA LYS A 71 38.81 33.76 19.44
C LYS A 71 37.84 32.72 20.03
N PHE A 72 37.83 32.56 21.35
CA PHE A 72 36.92 31.64 22.04
C PHE A 72 35.45 32.00 21.81
N ARG A 73 35.12 33.29 21.79
CA ARG A 73 33.77 33.79 21.48
C ARG A 73 33.34 33.44 20.05
N ARG A 74 34.22 33.58 19.06
CA ARG A 74 33.95 33.16 17.66
C ARG A 74 33.71 31.65 17.55
N ASP A 75 34.47 30.85 18.29
CA ASP A 75 34.31 29.40 18.33
C ASP A 75 32.97 29.00 19.01
N LEU A 76 32.57 29.70 20.07
CA LEU A 76 31.26 29.55 20.72
C LEU A 76 30.08 29.89 19.79
N VAL A 77 30.15 30.99 19.05
CA VAL A 77 29.11 31.35 18.05
C VAL A 77 28.97 30.26 16.98
N SER A 78 30.08 29.61 16.62
CA SER A 78 30.06 28.48 15.67
C SER A 78 29.38 27.24 16.26
N ARG A 79 29.52 27.01 17.57
CA ARG A 79 28.81 25.95 18.31
C ARG A 79 27.31 26.24 18.41
N ASP A 80 26.90 27.48 18.66
CA ASP A 80 25.47 27.84 18.72
C ASP A 80 24.79 27.65 17.36
N LYS A 81 25.48 28.02 16.26
CA LYS A 81 25.01 27.73 14.89
C LYS A 81 24.83 26.22 14.65
N LEU A 82 25.76 25.40 15.13
CA LEU A 82 25.66 23.95 15.04
C LEU A 82 24.47 23.40 15.85
N ILE A 83 24.22 23.92 17.06
CA ILE A 83 23.08 23.52 17.90
C ILE A 83 21.77 23.85 17.20
N VAL A 84 21.63 25.04 16.63
CA VAL A 84 20.42 25.44 15.87
C VAL A 84 20.21 24.52 14.67
N TYR A 85 21.28 24.22 13.92
CA TYR A 85 21.21 23.30 12.77
C TYR A 85 20.79 21.88 13.19
N LEU A 86 21.42 21.32 14.23
CA LEU A 86 21.09 19.98 14.74
C LEU A 86 19.67 19.90 15.31
N ARG A 87 19.19 20.97 15.96
CA ARG A 87 17.79 21.07 16.40
C ARG A 87 16.84 21.03 15.19
N GLY A 88 17.14 21.79 14.13
CA GLY A 88 16.34 21.77 12.91
C GLY A 88 16.26 20.39 12.27
N LEU A 89 17.39 19.67 12.19
CA LEU A 89 17.42 18.29 11.71
C LEU A 89 16.60 17.34 12.58
N TYR A 90 16.70 17.47 13.91
CA TYR A 90 15.92 16.67 14.84
C TYR A 90 14.41 16.92 14.67
N GLU A 91 14.00 18.18 14.62
CA GLU A 91 12.59 18.55 14.40
C GLU A 91 12.06 18.03 13.06
N GLN A 92 12.87 18.08 12.00
CA GLN A 92 12.52 17.49 10.71
C GLN A 92 12.34 15.97 10.82
N ALA A 93 13.28 15.27 11.46
CA ALA A 93 13.21 13.82 11.64
C ALA A 93 11.98 13.41 12.49
N THR A 94 11.62 14.19 13.51
CA THR A 94 10.41 13.95 14.31
C THR A 94 9.16 14.08 13.45
N ARG A 95 9.05 15.14 12.62
CA ARG A 95 7.90 15.32 11.72
C ARG A 95 7.78 14.18 10.71
N GLU A 96 8.90 13.75 10.13
CA GLU A 96 8.91 12.62 9.20
C GLU A 96 8.47 11.32 9.89
N SER A 97 8.93 11.08 11.13
CA SER A 97 8.51 9.93 11.93
C SER A 97 7.00 9.93 12.20
N ASP A 98 6.42 11.08 12.57
CA ASP A 98 4.98 11.21 12.84
C ASP A 98 4.13 10.97 11.58
N LEU A 99 4.59 11.47 10.43
CA LEU A 99 3.96 11.22 9.14
C LEU A 99 3.99 9.73 8.80
N LEU A 100 5.13 9.06 8.98
CA LEU A 100 5.27 7.62 8.73
C LEU A 100 4.36 6.80 9.66
N HIS A 101 4.26 7.16 10.94
CA HIS A 101 3.34 6.49 11.87
C HIS A 101 1.88 6.67 11.45
N THR A 102 1.51 7.86 10.97
CA THR A 102 0.16 8.15 10.48
C THR A 102 -0.17 7.31 9.25
N GLU A 103 0.74 7.25 8.27
CA GLU A 103 0.56 6.43 7.07
C GLU A 103 0.56 4.93 7.39
N LEU A 104 1.39 4.48 8.33
CA LEU A 104 1.35 3.10 8.82
C LEU A 104 -0.01 2.76 9.45
N GLY A 105 -0.58 3.67 10.25
CA GLY A 105 -1.92 3.50 10.81
C GLY A 105 -3.01 3.38 9.73
N LYS A 106 -2.97 4.24 8.70
CA LYS A 106 -3.91 4.20 7.57
C LYS A 106 -3.79 2.89 6.78
N THR A 107 -2.57 2.45 6.50
CA THR A 107 -2.35 1.20 5.74
C THR A 107 -2.79 -0.03 6.52
N GLN A 108 -2.56 -0.08 7.84
CA GLN A 108 -3.07 -1.14 8.70
C GLN A 108 -4.60 -1.16 8.75
N ALA A 109 -5.25 0.01 8.80
CA ALA A 109 -6.71 0.09 8.76
C ALA A 109 -7.27 -0.45 7.42
N ARG A 110 -6.68 -0.06 6.29
CA ARG A 110 -7.05 -0.58 4.96
C ARG A 110 -6.86 -2.09 4.87
N LEU A 111 -5.76 -2.61 5.42
CA LEU A 111 -5.48 -4.05 5.42
C LEU A 111 -6.57 -4.81 6.19
N LYS A 112 -6.93 -4.35 7.39
CA LYS A 112 -8.02 -4.96 8.18
C LYS A 112 -9.35 -4.94 7.44
N GLU A 113 -9.68 -3.84 6.77
CA GLU A 113 -10.90 -3.74 5.96
C GLU A 113 -10.88 -4.76 4.80
N THR A 114 -9.75 -4.88 4.10
CA THR A 114 -9.62 -5.87 3.02
C THR A 114 -9.73 -7.32 3.52
N GLU A 115 -9.21 -7.63 4.70
CA GLU A 115 -9.33 -8.96 5.31
C GLU A 115 -10.78 -9.31 5.64
N VAL A 116 -11.53 -8.36 6.20
CA VAL A 116 -12.96 -8.53 6.49
C VAL A 116 -13.74 -8.76 5.19
N ASN A 117 -13.53 -7.93 4.17
CA ASN A 117 -14.19 -8.07 2.88
C ASN A 117 -13.88 -9.42 2.22
N LEU A 118 -12.62 -9.86 2.28
CA LEU A 118 -12.20 -11.14 1.72
C LEU A 118 -12.81 -12.33 2.48
N SER A 119 -12.95 -12.22 3.80
CA SER A 119 -13.65 -13.21 4.63
C SER A 119 -15.12 -13.34 4.22
N THR A 120 -15.82 -12.22 4.04
CA THR A 120 -17.22 -12.20 3.57
C THR A 120 -17.36 -12.77 2.17
N GLN A 121 -16.48 -12.39 1.24
CA GLN A 121 -16.48 -12.98 -0.11
C GLN A 121 -16.22 -14.48 -0.10
N ARG A 122 -15.38 -14.98 0.81
CA ARG A 122 -15.12 -16.42 0.95
C ARG A 122 -16.36 -17.17 1.43
N SER A 123 -17.11 -16.64 2.39
CA SER A 123 -18.34 -17.27 2.87
C SER A 123 -19.44 -17.24 1.80
N GLU A 124 -19.60 -16.13 1.09
CA GLU A 124 -20.51 -16.02 -0.05
C GLU A 124 -20.18 -17.04 -1.15
N ASN A 125 -18.92 -17.15 -1.55
CA ASN A 125 -18.49 -18.14 -2.54
C ASN A 125 -18.69 -19.58 -2.07
N ALA A 126 -18.52 -19.86 -0.77
CA ALA A 126 -18.82 -21.17 -0.22
C ALA A 126 -20.31 -21.51 -0.34
N ASN A 127 -21.19 -20.56 -0.03
CA ASN A 127 -22.63 -20.73 -0.18
C ASN A 127 -23.04 -20.95 -1.64
N LEU A 128 -22.51 -20.15 -2.56
CA LEU A 128 -22.76 -20.31 -4.00
C LEU A 128 -22.28 -21.67 -4.53
N ARG A 129 -21.15 -22.19 -4.03
CA ARG A 129 -20.67 -23.53 -4.41
C ARG A 129 -21.62 -24.63 -3.97
N VAL A 130 -22.18 -24.52 -2.76
CA VAL A 130 -23.19 -25.46 -2.25
C VAL A 130 -24.47 -25.38 -3.10
N GLU A 131 -24.93 -24.17 -3.40
CA GLU A 131 -26.13 -23.95 -4.23
C GLU A 131 -25.95 -24.48 -5.67
N VAL A 132 -24.80 -24.21 -6.30
CA VAL A 132 -24.49 -24.77 -7.63
C VAL A 132 -24.43 -26.29 -7.57
N GLY A 133 -23.92 -26.88 -6.48
CA GLY A 133 -23.92 -28.32 -6.26
C GLY A 133 -25.34 -28.90 -6.21
N SER A 134 -26.24 -28.28 -5.44
CA SER A 134 -27.62 -28.73 -5.31
C SER A 134 -28.42 -28.58 -6.62
N LEU A 135 -28.22 -27.47 -7.34
CA LEU A 135 -28.82 -27.26 -8.67
C LEU A 135 -28.34 -28.29 -9.69
N ARG A 136 -27.05 -28.65 -9.68
CA ARG A 136 -26.52 -29.71 -10.54
C ARG A 136 -27.12 -31.07 -10.22
N ALA A 137 -27.27 -31.41 -8.94
CA ALA A 137 -27.93 -32.65 -8.53
C ALA A 137 -29.39 -32.69 -8.99
N ARG A 138 -30.15 -31.62 -8.78
CA ARG A 138 -31.54 -31.50 -9.22
C ARG A 138 -31.69 -31.59 -10.73
N ASN A 139 -30.77 -30.98 -11.49
CA ASN A 139 -30.77 -31.10 -12.95
C ASN A 139 -30.42 -32.52 -13.43
N ALA A 140 -29.56 -33.25 -12.71
CA ALA A 140 -29.27 -34.64 -13.02
C ALA A 140 -30.50 -35.53 -12.78
N GLU A 141 -31.24 -35.32 -11.69
CA GLU A 141 -32.51 -36.01 -11.40
C GLU A 141 -33.60 -35.70 -12.44
N LEU A 142 -33.73 -34.45 -12.87
CA LEU A 142 -34.66 -34.07 -13.94
C LEU A 142 -34.26 -34.69 -15.28
N SER A 143 -32.96 -34.85 -15.53
CA SER A 143 -32.46 -35.48 -16.76
C SER A 143 -32.70 -37.00 -16.75
N SER A 144 -32.52 -37.67 -15.60
CA SER A 144 -32.78 -39.11 -15.48
C SER A 144 -34.26 -39.44 -15.57
N THR A 145 -35.13 -38.63 -14.97
CA THR A 145 -36.59 -38.76 -15.09
C THR A 145 -37.12 -38.48 -16.49
N ARG A 146 -36.52 -37.53 -17.23
CA ARG A 146 -36.83 -37.32 -18.66
C ARG A 146 -36.29 -38.44 -19.55
N ALA A 147 -35.13 -39.00 -19.23
CA ALA A 147 -34.56 -40.11 -20.00
C ALA A 147 -35.41 -41.40 -19.91
N SER A 148 -36.15 -41.61 -18.80
CA SER A 148 -37.07 -42.74 -18.67
C SER A 148 -38.45 -42.51 -19.30
N THR A 149 -38.73 -41.29 -19.77
CA THR A 149 -40.02 -40.89 -20.35
C THR A 149 -39.88 -40.35 -21.77
N GLN A 150 -38.91 -40.86 -22.56
CA GLN A 150 -38.98 -40.71 -24.02
C GLN A 150 -40.18 -41.51 -24.51
N THR A 151 -41.31 -40.84 -24.61
CA THR A 151 -42.54 -41.48 -25.06
C THR A 151 -42.40 -41.87 -26.54
N PRO A 152 -42.91 -43.04 -26.94
CA PRO A 152 -43.07 -43.49 -28.33
C PRO A 152 -43.34 -42.34 -29.34
N HIS A 153 -44.25 -41.44 -28.97
CA HIS A 153 -44.72 -40.33 -29.81
C HIS A 153 -43.67 -39.23 -30.10
N GLU A 154 -42.61 -39.12 -29.31
CA GLU A 154 -41.60 -38.06 -29.46
C GLU A 154 -40.72 -38.24 -30.69
N TYR A 155 -40.42 -39.47 -31.13
CA TYR A 155 -39.56 -39.69 -32.29
C TYR A 155 -40.21 -39.30 -33.62
N TYR A 156 -41.51 -39.58 -33.76
CA TYR A 156 -42.29 -39.10 -34.90
C TYR A 156 -42.42 -37.57 -34.88
N THR A 157 -42.66 -36.99 -33.70
CA THR A 157 -42.73 -35.52 -33.53
C THR A 157 -41.39 -34.84 -33.83
N LEU A 158 -40.26 -35.43 -33.42
CA LEU A 158 -38.90 -34.96 -33.68
C LEU A 158 -38.57 -34.90 -35.18
N LEU A 159 -39.08 -35.86 -35.96
CA LEU A 159 -38.92 -35.90 -37.41
C LEU A 159 -40.06 -35.17 -38.15
N GLY A 160 -41.02 -34.58 -37.43
CA GLY A 160 -42.15 -33.86 -38.01
C GLY A 160 -43.08 -34.73 -38.86
N ILE A 161 -43.17 -36.04 -38.55
CA ILE A 161 -44.01 -36.99 -39.27
C ILE A 161 -45.20 -37.37 -38.39
N ASP A 162 -46.41 -37.35 -38.94
CA ASP A 162 -47.58 -37.91 -38.26
C ASP A 162 -47.55 -39.45 -38.38
N PRO A 163 -47.57 -40.23 -37.28
CA PRO A 163 -47.60 -41.69 -37.33
C PRO A 163 -48.75 -42.25 -38.16
N LYS A 164 -49.90 -41.56 -38.18
CA LYS A 164 -51.08 -41.99 -38.95
C LYS A 164 -50.82 -41.91 -40.44
N ALA A 165 -50.05 -40.92 -40.89
CA ALA A 165 -49.70 -40.77 -42.28
C ALA A 165 -48.87 -41.94 -42.80
N LEU A 166 -48.08 -42.62 -41.95
CA LEU A 166 -47.23 -43.75 -42.34
C LEU A 166 -47.96 -45.09 -42.45
N LYS A 167 -49.19 -45.21 -41.92
CA LYS A 167 -49.91 -46.48 -41.79
C LYS A 167 -50.30 -47.08 -43.15
N ASP A 168 -50.58 -46.23 -44.14
CA ASP A 168 -51.09 -46.63 -45.45
C ASP A 168 -49.97 -46.73 -46.51
N LEU A 169 -48.71 -46.50 -46.14
CA LEU A 169 -47.57 -46.55 -47.05
C LEU A 169 -46.88 -47.91 -47.06
N SER A 170 -46.26 -48.23 -48.19
CA SER A 170 -45.37 -49.39 -48.29
C SER A 170 -44.10 -49.17 -47.46
N GLU A 171 -43.43 -50.25 -47.05
CA GLU A 171 -42.20 -50.15 -46.26
C GLU A 171 -41.10 -49.35 -46.99
N GLU A 172 -41.02 -49.51 -48.31
CA GLU A 172 -40.09 -48.78 -49.18
C GLU A 172 -40.39 -47.27 -49.17
N ASP A 173 -41.66 -46.89 -49.19
CA ASP A 173 -42.09 -45.50 -49.09
C ASP A 173 -41.78 -44.89 -47.72
N ILE A 174 -42.02 -45.64 -46.64
CA ILE A 174 -41.73 -45.19 -45.28
C ILE A 174 -40.22 -44.90 -45.13
N GLN A 175 -39.37 -45.79 -45.65
CA GLN A 175 -37.92 -45.56 -45.64
C GLN A 175 -37.51 -44.33 -46.45
N ARG A 176 -38.14 -44.08 -47.60
CA ARG A 176 -37.91 -42.87 -48.39
C ARG A 176 -38.29 -41.61 -47.63
N VAL A 177 -39.45 -41.58 -46.97
CA VAL A 177 -39.91 -40.44 -46.17
C VAL A 177 -38.96 -40.19 -45.00
N LEU A 178 -38.64 -41.22 -44.20
CA LEU A 178 -37.72 -41.10 -43.07
C LEU A 178 -36.35 -40.59 -43.50
N LEU A 179 -35.80 -41.13 -44.60
CA LEU A 179 -34.50 -40.70 -45.12
C LEU A 179 -34.54 -39.25 -45.63
N SER A 180 -35.64 -38.82 -46.23
CA SER A 180 -35.80 -37.44 -46.71
C SER A 180 -35.81 -36.44 -45.56
N MET A 181 -36.57 -36.72 -44.49
CA MET A 181 -36.64 -35.87 -43.30
C MET A 181 -35.30 -35.84 -42.57
N TYR A 182 -34.66 -37.00 -42.43
CA TYR A 182 -33.32 -37.11 -41.87
C TYR A 182 -32.31 -36.21 -42.59
N ARG A 183 -32.28 -36.26 -43.94
CA ARG A 183 -31.38 -35.43 -44.75
C ARG A 183 -31.69 -33.94 -44.60
N ALA A 184 -32.97 -33.56 -44.62
CA ALA A 184 -33.41 -32.18 -44.44
C ALA A 184 -32.95 -31.62 -43.09
N PHE A 185 -33.21 -32.35 -42.00
CA PHE A 185 -32.79 -31.93 -40.67
C PHE A 185 -31.28 -31.98 -40.46
N SER A 186 -30.59 -32.93 -41.09
CA SER A 186 -29.13 -33.00 -41.07
C SER A 186 -28.49 -31.76 -41.68
N LEU A 187 -29.08 -31.20 -42.73
CA LEU A 187 -28.58 -29.96 -43.33
C LEU A 187 -28.76 -28.74 -42.42
N ILE A 188 -29.84 -28.70 -41.64
CA ILE A 188 -30.20 -27.58 -40.75
C ILE A 188 -29.41 -27.65 -39.44
N TYR A 189 -29.32 -28.84 -38.83
CA TYR A 189 -28.77 -29.03 -37.49
C TYR A 189 -27.33 -29.57 -37.48
N HIS A 190 -26.65 -29.67 -38.62
CA HIS A 190 -25.26 -30.13 -38.66
C HIS A 190 -24.35 -29.25 -37.79
N PRO A 191 -23.55 -29.80 -36.87
CA PRO A 191 -22.66 -29.00 -36.01
C PRO A 191 -21.65 -28.20 -36.83
N ASP A 192 -21.08 -28.79 -37.89
CA ASP A 192 -20.10 -28.11 -38.74
C ASP A 192 -20.69 -26.94 -39.56
N LYS A 193 -22.02 -26.85 -39.66
CA LYS A 193 -22.73 -25.73 -40.30
C LYS A 193 -23.29 -24.72 -39.28
N GLY A 194 -22.89 -24.84 -38.01
CA GLY A 194 -23.39 -24.00 -36.92
C GLY A 194 -24.75 -24.44 -36.34
N GLY A 195 -25.19 -25.67 -36.64
CA GLY A 195 -26.42 -26.25 -36.12
C GLY A 195 -26.29 -26.81 -34.69
N ASP A 196 -27.43 -27.07 -34.06
CA ASP A 196 -27.50 -27.58 -32.69
C ASP A 196 -27.15 -29.08 -32.62
N SER A 197 -25.95 -29.38 -32.10
CA SER A 197 -25.45 -30.75 -31.90
C SER A 197 -26.39 -31.64 -31.08
N ARG A 198 -27.12 -31.07 -30.09
CA ARG A 198 -28.03 -31.86 -29.25
C ARG A 198 -29.25 -32.30 -30.05
N LYS A 199 -29.82 -31.40 -30.86
CA LYS A 199 -30.94 -31.73 -31.75
C LYS A 199 -30.54 -32.75 -32.81
N MET A 200 -29.36 -32.61 -33.40
CA MET A 200 -28.85 -33.56 -34.38
C MET A 200 -28.72 -34.98 -33.80
N LYS A 201 -28.25 -35.12 -32.55
CA LYS A 201 -28.19 -36.41 -31.87
C LYS A 201 -29.58 -37.03 -31.70
N LEU A 202 -30.57 -36.24 -31.28
CA LEU A 202 -31.96 -36.72 -31.15
C LEU A 202 -32.54 -37.17 -32.48
N ILE A 203 -32.27 -36.43 -33.57
CA ILE A 203 -32.72 -36.78 -34.93
C ILE A 203 -32.06 -38.08 -35.41
N ASN A 204 -30.76 -38.27 -35.17
CA ASN A 204 -30.07 -39.53 -35.47
C ASN A 204 -30.71 -40.69 -34.72
N THR A 205 -30.92 -40.56 -33.41
CA THR A 205 -31.55 -41.60 -32.58
C THR A 205 -32.98 -41.92 -33.04
N ALA A 206 -33.78 -40.91 -33.33
CA ALA A 206 -35.14 -41.09 -33.85
C ALA A 206 -35.13 -41.81 -35.20
N TYR A 207 -34.26 -41.41 -36.13
CA TYR A 207 -34.13 -42.06 -37.43
C TYR A 207 -33.69 -43.53 -37.32
N GLU A 208 -32.69 -43.83 -36.48
CA GLU A 208 -32.24 -45.20 -36.25
C GLU A 208 -33.34 -46.09 -35.65
N ALA A 209 -34.13 -45.55 -34.71
CA ALA A 209 -35.24 -46.25 -34.09
C ALA A 209 -36.38 -46.54 -35.08
N LEU A 210 -36.74 -45.56 -35.92
CA LEU A 210 -37.85 -45.69 -36.87
C LEU A 210 -37.47 -46.39 -38.18
N LYS A 211 -36.20 -46.41 -38.56
CA LYS A 211 -35.72 -47.11 -39.78
C LYS A 211 -35.97 -48.61 -39.71
N ASP A 212 -35.85 -49.21 -38.54
CA ASP A 212 -36.02 -50.65 -38.34
C ASP A 212 -37.52 -51.01 -38.19
N PRO A 213 -38.10 -51.81 -39.11
CA PRO A 213 -39.52 -52.16 -39.08
C PRO A 213 -39.93 -52.94 -37.81
N LEU A 214 -38.99 -53.64 -37.17
CA LEU A 214 -39.27 -54.42 -35.96
C LEU A 214 -39.27 -53.54 -34.69
N LYS A 215 -38.54 -52.43 -34.72
CA LYS A 215 -38.45 -51.49 -33.60
C LYS A 215 -39.50 -50.38 -33.70
N ARG A 216 -39.84 -49.96 -34.92
CA ARG A 216 -40.81 -48.90 -35.22
C ARG A 216 -42.15 -49.03 -34.48
N PRO A 217 -42.78 -50.21 -34.30
CA PRO A 217 -44.08 -50.33 -33.62
C PRO A 217 -44.01 -50.20 -32.10
N ARG A 218 -42.81 -50.21 -31.51
CA ARG A 218 -42.58 -50.04 -30.07
C ARG A 218 -42.49 -48.56 -29.67
N PHE A 219 -42.40 -47.68 -30.67
CA PHE A 219 -42.40 -46.23 -30.58
C PHE A 219 -43.64 -45.69 -31.31
#